data_AF-A0A9W4X3B4-F1
#
_entry.id   AF-A0A9W4X3B4-F1
#
_cell.length_a   1.000
_cell.length_b   1.000
_cell.length_c   1.000
_cell.angle_alpha   90.00
_cell.angle_beta   90.00
_cell.angle_gamma   90.00
#
_symmetry.space_group_name_H-M   'P 1'
#
loop_
_entity.id
_entity.type
_entity.pdbx_description
1 polymer ?
#
loop_
_entity_poly.entity_id
_entity_poly.type
_entity_poly.pdbx_seq_one_letter_code
_entity_poly.pdbx_strand_id
1 'polypeptide(L)'
;PEYFIGTLSTTHIVDLESIISNEEFFTILKKEGKVRPIWILLVDGGPDENPKQMKNIIQYAHLFRALDLDYLTIRTHTLGQSAYNPVERSMASLFAILASITLP
;
A
#
# COMPACT_ATOMS: atom_id res chain seq x y z
N PRO A 1 -10.53 -1.62 -14.70
CA PRO A 1 -11.21 -1.01 -13.54
C PRO A 1 -10.37 0.15 -13.00
N GLU A 2 -10.93 1.36 -12.92
CA GLU A 2 -10.28 2.47 -12.21
C GLU A 2 -10.42 2.21 -10.70
N TYR A 3 -9.28 2.09 -10.01
CA TYR A 3 -9.24 2.03 -8.56
C TYR A 3 -9.14 3.45 -8.04
N PHE A 4 -10.12 3.87 -7.22
CA PHE A 4 -10.07 5.16 -6.55
C PHE A 4 -9.14 5.06 -5.34
N ILE A 5 -7.88 5.45 -5.53
CA ILE A 5 -6.88 5.44 -4.46
C ILE A 5 -7.07 6.69 -3.61
N GLY A 6 -7.54 6.54 -2.37
CA GLY A 6 -7.61 7.67 -1.44
C GLY A 6 -6.29 7.93 -0.74
N THR A 7 -6.14 9.15 -0.26
CA THR A 7 -4.89 9.68 0.34
C THR A 7 -4.85 9.58 1.87
N LEU A 8 -5.72 8.76 2.45
CA LEU A 8 -5.83 8.56 3.89
C LEU A 8 -5.65 7.09 4.22
N SER A 9 -5.10 6.80 5.41
CA SER A 9 -4.96 5.44 5.95
C SER A 9 -6.24 4.60 5.90
N THR A 10 -7.41 5.24 6.03
CA THR A 10 -8.73 4.62 5.89
C THR A 10 -9.00 4.11 4.48
N THR A 11 -8.57 4.86 3.48
CA THR A 11 -8.78 4.45 2.10
C THR A 11 -7.78 3.37 1.70
N HIS A 12 -6.53 3.44 2.19
CA HIS A 12 -5.55 2.36 1.99
C HIS A 12 -6.06 0.99 2.46
N ILE A 13 -6.79 0.93 3.58
CA ILE A 13 -7.35 -0.34 4.06
C ILE A 13 -8.43 -0.87 3.12
N VAL A 14 -9.37 -0.01 2.70
CA VAL A 14 -10.43 -0.40 1.76
C VAL A 14 -9.85 -0.87 0.44
N ASP A 15 -8.82 -0.18 -0.04
CA ASP A 15 -8.11 -0.55 -1.27
C ASP A 15 -7.41 -1.90 -1.13
N LEU A 16 -6.73 -2.14 0.00
CA LEU A 16 -6.09 -3.44 0.26
C LEU A 16 -7.12 -4.57 0.34
N GLU A 17 -8.26 -4.37 1.02
CA GLU A 17 -9.35 -5.36 1.08
C GLU A 17 -9.92 -5.65 -0.32
N SER A 18 -10.06 -4.63 -1.16
CA SER A 18 -10.48 -4.79 -2.56
C SER A 18 -9.47 -5.62 -3.35
N ILE A 19 -8.17 -5.33 -3.24
CA ILE A 19 -7.10 -6.07 -3.92
C ILE A 19 -7.06 -7.54 -3.46
N ILE A 20 -7.21 -7.80 -2.15
CA ILE A 20 -7.25 -9.17 -1.60
C ILE A 20 -8.45 -9.97 -2.10
N SER A 21 -9.55 -9.27 -2.40
CA SER A 21 -10.79 -9.87 -2.91
C SER A 21 -10.77 -10.08 -4.42
N ASN A 22 -9.86 -9.41 -5.14
CA ASN A 22 -9.72 -9.56 -6.58
C ASN A 22 -8.93 -10.85 -6.94
N GLU A 23 -9.57 -11.72 -7.72
CA GLU A 23 -9.04 -13.02 -8.16
C GLU A 23 -7.72 -12.92 -8.93
N GLU A 24 -7.50 -11.81 -9.65
CA GLU A 24 -6.27 -11.54 -10.41
C GLU A 24 -5.02 -11.61 -9.53
N PHE A 25 -5.14 -11.21 -8.25
CA PHE A 25 -4.03 -11.18 -7.30
C PHE A 25 -3.95 -12.39 -6.39
N PHE A 26 -4.85 -13.38 -6.51
CA PHE A 26 -4.91 -14.51 -5.57
C PHE A 26 -3.64 -15.34 -5.56
N THR A 27 -3.01 -15.57 -6.71
CA THR A 27 -1.76 -16.35 -6.79
C THR A 27 -0.60 -15.65 -6.08
N ILE A 28 -0.63 -14.32 -6.04
CA ILE A 28 0.38 -13.48 -5.41
C ILE A 28 0.09 -13.37 -3.91
N LEU A 29 -1.14 -13.02 -3.54
CA LEU A 29 -1.50 -12.66 -2.16
C LEU A 29 -1.94 -13.85 -1.30
N LYS A 30 -2.36 -14.95 -1.93
CA LYS A 30 -2.86 -16.13 -1.22
C LYS A 30 -2.04 -17.36 -1.55
N LYS A 31 -1.99 -18.28 -0.60
CA LYS A 31 -1.49 -19.64 -0.77
C LYS A 31 -2.54 -20.58 -0.19
N GLU A 32 -2.98 -21.56 -1.00
CA GLU A 32 -4.04 -22.52 -0.59
C GLU A 32 -5.32 -21.80 -0.11
N GLY A 33 -5.67 -20.69 -0.77
CA GLY A 33 -6.86 -19.89 -0.45
C GLY A 33 -6.71 -18.98 0.77
N LYS A 34 -5.62 -19.07 1.53
CA LYS A 34 -5.35 -18.22 2.70
C LYS A 34 -4.45 -17.06 2.35
N VAL A 35 -4.71 -15.88 2.93
CA VAL A 35 -3.85 -14.71 2.80
C VAL A 35 -2.47 -15.04 3.35
N ARG A 36 -1.41 -14.60 2.65
CA ARG A 36 -0.04 -14.79 3.14
C ARG A 36 0.15 -14.04 4.46
N PRO A 37 0.76 -14.66 5.48
CA PRO A 37 0.72 -14.13 6.84
C PRO A 37 1.70 -12.99 7.12
N ILE A 38 2.64 -12.70 6.20
CA ILE A 38 3.70 -11.69 6.40
C ILE A 38 3.51 -10.57 5.40
N TRP A 39 3.26 -9.36 5.91
CA TRP A 39 3.04 -8.16 5.11
C TRP A 39 4.05 -7.07 5.46
N ILE A 40 4.66 -6.50 4.43
CA ILE A 40 5.60 -5.38 4.53
C ILE A 40 5.06 -4.28 3.63
N LEU A 41 4.47 -3.26 4.24
CA LEU A 41 3.90 -2.12 3.54
C LEU A 41 4.91 -0.96 3.53
N LEU A 42 5.26 -0.51 2.33
CA LEU A 42 6.01 0.70 2.11
C LEU A 42 5.03 1.74 1.60
N VAL A 43 4.81 2.79 2.39
CA VAL A 43 3.82 3.83 2.07
C VAL A 43 4.57 5.13 1.84
N ASP A 44 4.23 5.83 0.75
CA ASP A 44 4.67 7.20 0.52
C ASP A 44 3.85 8.14 1.41
N GLY A 45 4.19 8.11 2.70
CA GLY A 45 3.38 8.69 3.75
C GLY A 45 3.54 10.20 3.85
N GLY A 46 2.44 10.95 3.65
CA GLY A 46 2.36 12.34 4.09
C GLY A 46 2.38 12.50 5.61
N PRO A 47 2.40 13.73 6.16
CA PRO A 47 2.40 13.97 7.61
C PRO A 47 1.26 13.24 8.37
N ASP A 48 0.12 13.03 7.71
CA ASP A 48 -1.07 12.37 8.24
C ASP A 48 -1.08 10.84 8.13
N GLU A 49 -0.15 10.26 7.38
CA GLU A 49 -0.04 8.81 7.16
C GLU A 49 1.08 8.19 8.00
N ASN A 50 1.69 8.99 8.89
CA ASN A 50 2.72 8.51 9.78
C ASN A 50 2.19 7.32 10.61
N PRO A 51 2.85 6.15 10.57
CA PRO A 51 2.38 4.93 11.24
C PRO A 51 2.47 5.04 12.77
N LYS A 52 3.12 6.07 13.31
CA LYS A 52 3.16 6.35 14.75
C LYS A 52 1.90 7.05 15.26
N GLN A 53 1.04 7.55 14.38
CA GLN A 53 -0.20 8.20 14.80
C GLN A 53 -1.24 7.16 15.23
N MET A 54 -1.89 7.39 16.37
CA MET A 54 -2.86 6.45 16.94
C MET A 54 -4.00 6.07 15.99
N LYS A 55 -4.53 7.04 15.23
CA LYS A 55 -5.57 6.81 14.20
C LYS A 55 -5.14 5.78 13.15
N ASN A 56 -3.85 5.73 12.82
CA ASN A 56 -3.29 4.83 11.81
C ASN A 56 -2.96 3.46 12.45
N ILE A 57 -2.43 3.45 13.69
CA ILE A 57 -2.16 2.22 14.44
C ILE A 57 -3.43 1.39 14.62
N ILE A 58 -4.53 2.02 15.06
CA ILE A 58 -5.82 1.33 15.26
C ILE A 58 -6.28 0.67 13.96
N GLN A 59 -6.19 1.40 12.86
CA GLN A 59 -6.56 0.94 11.54
C GLN A 59 -5.72 -0.25 11.07
N TYR A 60 -4.39 -0.16 11.18
CA TYR A 60 -3.51 -1.29 10.82
C TYR A 60 -3.69 -2.50 11.74
N ALA A 61 -4.04 -2.29 13.02
CA ALA A 61 -4.36 -3.38 13.94
C ALA A 61 -5.67 -4.09 13.53
N HIS A 62 -6.67 -3.36 13.05
CA HIS A 62 -7.88 -3.96 12.48
C HIS A 62 -7.56 -4.80 11.25
N LEU A 63 -6.74 -4.29 10.33
CA LEU A 63 -6.30 -5.03 9.14
C LEU A 63 -5.53 -6.31 9.52
N PHE A 64 -4.57 -6.21 10.45
CA PHE A 64 -3.79 -7.34 10.94
C PHE A 64 -4.68 -8.49 11.43
N ARG A 65 -5.70 -8.15 12.22
CA ARG A 65 -6.65 -9.13 12.75
C ARG A 65 -7.60 -9.66 11.67
N ALA A 66 -8.09 -8.79 10.78
CA ALA A 66 -9.06 -9.18 9.74
C ALA A 66 -8.46 -10.19 8.75
N LEU A 67 -7.16 -10.07 8.47
CA LEU A 67 -6.45 -10.91 7.52
C LEU A 67 -5.72 -12.10 8.15
N ASP A 68 -5.81 -12.27 9.47
CA ASP A 68 -5.12 -13.32 10.22
C ASP A 68 -3.60 -13.35 9.94
N LEU A 69 -2.96 -12.19 10.04
CA LEU A 69 -1.53 -12.04 9.76
C LEU A 69 -0.69 -12.48 10.96
N ASP A 70 0.49 -13.06 10.69
CA ASP A 70 1.52 -13.31 11.71
C ASP A 70 2.42 -12.09 11.91
N TYR A 71 2.59 -11.28 10.85
CA TYR A 71 3.47 -10.12 10.87
C TYR A 71 3.00 -9.01 9.92
N LEU A 72 2.94 -7.78 10.44
CA LEU A 72 2.67 -6.57 9.67
C LEU A 72 3.65 -5.47 10.06
N THR A 73 4.34 -4.90 9.08
CA THR A 73 5.15 -3.68 9.26
C THR A 73 4.75 -2.64 8.24
N ILE A 74 4.65 -1.39 8.69
CA ILE A 74 4.36 -0.23 7.85
C ILE A 74 5.54 0.71 7.98
N ARG A 75 6.17 1.05 6.85
CA ARG A 75 7.27 2.00 6.80
C ARG A 75 6.91 3.15 5.88
N THR A 76 7.05 4.36 6.42
CA THR A 76 6.94 5.62 5.68
C THR A 76 8.31 6.28 5.61
N HIS A 77 8.72 6.74 4.44
CA HIS A 77 9.92 7.56 4.32
C HIS A 77 9.63 9.00 4.77
N THR A 78 10.63 9.65 5.36
CA THR A 78 10.49 11.04 5.86
C THR A 78 10.61 12.05 4.73
N LEU A 79 9.84 13.15 4.81
CA LEU A 79 9.94 14.28 3.87
C LEU A 79 11.41 14.71 3.67
N GLY A 80 11.78 14.94 2.41
CA GLY A 80 13.13 15.35 2.00
C GLY A 80 14.08 14.20 1.68
N GLN A 81 13.65 12.95 1.82
CA GLN A 81 14.37 11.75 1.36
C GLN A 81 13.69 11.09 0.16
N SER A 82 12.91 11.84 -0.63
CA SER A 82 12.14 11.29 -1.75
C SER A 82 13.00 10.58 -2.79
N ALA A 83 14.23 11.06 -3.01
CA ALA A 83 15.22 10.38 -3.86
C ALA A 83 15.61 8.97 -3.34
N TYR A 84 15.28 8.63 -2.11
CA TYR A 84 15.56 7.33 -1.47
C TYR A 84 14.32 6.53 -1.13
N ASN A 85 13.13 7.09 -1.33
CA ASN A 85 11.88 6.38 -1.15
C ASN A 85 11.66 5.40 -2.31
N PRO A 86 11.61 4.08 -2.06
CA PRO A 86 11.39 3.10 -3.12
C PRO A 86 10.02 3.24 -3.78
N VAL A 87 9.01 3.75 -3.07
CA VAL A 87 7.67 3.98 -3.63
C VAL A 87 7.71 5.11 -4.66
N GLU A 88 8.22 6.29 -4.29
CA GLU A 88 8.36 7.42 -5.22
C GLU A 88 9.27 7.08 -6.41
N ARG A 89 10.33 6.27 -6.22
CA ARG A 89 11.17 5.82 -7.34
C ARG A 89 10.47 4.84 -8.28
N SER A 90 9.71 3.90 -7.72
CA SER A 90 8.91 2.96 -8.52
C SER A 90 7.90 3.75 -9.35
N MET A 91 7.19 4.68 -8.72
CA MET A 91 6.29 5.61 -9.40
C MET A 91 7.01 6.47 -10.43
N ALA A 92 8.18 7.05 -10.13
CA ALA A 92 8.93 7.86 -11.09
C ALA A 92 9.31 7.07 -12.35
N SER A 93 9.67 5.79 -12.18
CA SER A 93 9.96 4.88 -13.30
C SER A 93 8.71 4.59 -14.13
N LEU A 94 7.58 4.34 -13.48
CA LEU A 94 6.28 4.16 -14.15
C LEU A 94 5.82 5.44 -14.87
N PHE A 95 5.98 6.60 -14.23
CA PHE A 95 5.68 7.90 -14.83
C PHE A 95 6.58 8.21 -16.02
N ALA A 96 7.86 7.85 -15.99
CA ALA A 96 8.75 8.02 -17.14
C ALA A 96 8.33 7.15 -18.35
N ILE A 97 7.86 5.93 -18.08
CA ILE A 97 7.31 5.03 -19.11
C ILE A 97 6.00 5.60 -19.67
N LEU A 98 5.11 6.11 -18.81
CA LEU A 98 3.83 6.71 -19.22
C LEU A 98 4.01 8.06 -19.94
N ALA A 99 4.95 8.90 -19.50
CA ALA A 99 5.22 10.23 -20.06
C ALA A 99 6.04 10.18 -21.37
N SER A 100 6.53 9.00 -21.77
CA SER A 100 7.08 8.76 -23.12
C SER A 100 5.99 8.52 -24.18
N ILE A 101 4.71 8.70 -23.80
CA ILE A 101 3.60 8.88 -24.75
C ILE A 101 3.54 10.38 -25.07
N THR A 102 3.99 10.78 -26.26
CA THR A 102 3.57 12.06 -26.84
C THR A 102 2.04 12.04 -26.95
N LEU A 103 1.38 12.76 -26.05
CA LEU A 103 -0.03 13.09 -26.21
C LEU A 103 -0.16 13.94 -27.50
N PRO A 104 -1.15 13.65 -28.37
CA PRO A 104 -1.36 14.40 -29.61
C PRO A 104 -1.73 15.87 -29.38
#